data_AF-A0AAD7T340-F1
#
_entry.id   AF-A0AAD7T340-F1
#
_cell.length_a   1.000
_cell.length_b   1.000
_cell.length_c   1.000
_cell.angle_alpha   90.00
_cell.angle_beta   90.00
_cell.angle_gamma   90.00
#
_symmetry.space_group_name_H-M   'P 1'
#
loop_
_entity.id
_entity.type
_entity.pdbx_description
1 polymer ?
#
loop_
_entity_poly.entity_id
_entity_poly.type
_entity_poly.pdbx_seq_one_letter_code
_entity_poly.pdbx_strand_id
1 'polypeptide(L)'
;MSSASTSSWAPWRGEQGEKRVWSLRPSDNTVAQLWATLEGLFACLVPLSVVRMRFFQCKQEQGETLDGYLLRLRELHGHWREREPAGGDDRGMLLRDQFLLGLSADLVCQKLRQEEGDVELEMWKQEVHTELQQELQEQLATLGKTLVMELRQQWPQAPEAPPLNQGAGPTMAPAEHQGPRTTASRAMEFHSGQK
;
A
#
# COMPACT_ATOMS: atom_id res chain seq x y z
N MET A 1 66.80 -27.73 38.36
CA MET A 1 65.65 -28.01 39.24
C MET A 1 64.89 -26.72 39.44
N SER A 2 63.63 -26.72 39.05
CA SER A 2 62.50 -25.85 39.45
C SER A 2 62.65 -24.33 39.37
N SER A 3 62.17 -23.82 38.24
CA SER A 3 61.48 -22.54 38.11
C SER A 3 60.13 -22.57 38.83
N ALA A 4 59.78 -21.49 39.53
CA ALA A 4 58.41 -21.17 39.91
C ALA A 4 58.23 -19.65 39.94
N SER A 5 57.85 -19.09 38.79
CA SER A 5 57.25 -17.76 38.70
C SER A 5 55.89 -17.78 39.40
N THR A 6 55.80 -17.14 40.56
CA THR A 6 54.52 -16.82 41.20
C THR A 6 53.78 -15.78 40.37
N SER A 7 52.86 -16.27 39.54
CA SER A 7 51.84 -15.46 38.88
C SER A 7 50.90 -14.90 39.95
N SER A 8 51.01 -13.60 40.18
CA SER A 8 50.09 -12.80 41.01
C SER A 8 48.76 -12.65 40.27
N TRP A 9 47.84 -13.58 40.50
CA TRP A 9 46.44 -13.41 40.10
C TRP A 9 45.77 -12.47 41.10
N ALA A 10 45.59 -11.22 40.69
CA ALA A 10 44.72 -10.28 41.37
C ALA A 10 43.27 -10.79 41.24
N PRO A 11 42.51 -10.95 42.34
CA PRO A 11 41.09 -11.24 42.24
C PRO A 11 40.37 -9.99 41.74
N TRP A 12 39.55 -10.20 40.72
CA TRP A 12 38.64 -9.23 40.12
C TRP A 12 37.89 -8.45 41.21
N ARG A 13 38.21 -7.15 41.31
CA ARG A 13 37.42 -6.18 42.07
C ARG A 13 36.24 -5.78 41.20
N GLY A 14 35.19 -6.59 41.22
CA GLY A 14 33.93 -6.35 40.53
C GLY A 14 32.77 -6.60 41.49
N GLU A 15 32.12 -5.50 41.87
CA GLU A 15 30.74 -5.43 42.35
C GLU A 15 30.43 -6.04 43.73
N GLN A 16 30.16 -5.12 44.66
CA GLN A 16 29.43 -5.39 45.89
C GLN A 16 28.05 -5.93 45.53
N GLY A 17 27.92 -7.26 45.49
CA GLY A 17 26.63 -7.94 45.57
C GLY A 17 26.05 -7.70 46.95
N GLU A 18 25.36 -6.57 47.11
CA GLU A 18 24.51 -6.27 48.25
C GLU A 18 23.44 -7.37 48.33
N LYS A 19 23.70 -8.38 49.17
CA LYS A 19 22.72 -9.40 49.53
C LYS A 19 21.59 -8.69 50.27
N ARG A 20 20.59 -8.20 49.53
CA ARG A 20 19.33 -7.77 50.11
C ARG A 20 18.63 -8.98 50.69
N VAL A 21 18.91 -9.25 51.98
CA VAL A 21 18.11 -10.15 52.80
C VAL A 21 16.77 -9.42 53.01
N TRP A 22 15.80 -9.71 52.16
CA TRP A 22 14.44 -9.21 52.29
C TRP A 22 13.78 -9.89 53.48
N SER A 23 14.01 -9.34 54.67
CA SER A 23 13.27 -9.73 55.87
C SER A 23 11.88 -9.09 55.75
N LEU A 24 10.91 -9.85 55.23
CA LEU A 24 9.49 -9.49 55.35
C LEU A 24 9.19 -9.29 56.85
N ARG A 25 8.97 -8.03 57.25
CA ARG A 25 8.57 -7.74 58.64
C ARG A 25 7.19 -8.34 58.89
N PRO A 26 6.92 -8.92 60.08
CA PRO A 26 5.63 -9.55 60.39
C PRO A 26 4.41 -8.61 60.34
N SER A 27 4.63 -7.30 60.28
CA SER A 27 3.61 -6.24 60.27
C SER A 27 3.12 -5.82 58.88
N ASP A 28 3.72 -6.32 57.79
CA ASP A 28 3.39 -5.95 56.40
C ASP A 28 2.61 -7.09 55.69
N ASN A 29 1.70 -7.72 56.43
CA ASN A 29 1.05 -8.99 56.09
C ASN A 29 -0.29 -8.84 55.35
N THR A 30 -0.50 -7.71 54.66
CA THR A 30 -1.68 -7.60 53.80
C THR A 30 -1.48 -8.47 52.56
N VAL A 31 -2.47 -9.28 52.18
CA VAL A 31 -2.42 -10.12 50.98
C VAL A 31 -1.98 -9.32 49.74
N ALA A 32 -2.42 -8.07 49.62
CA ALA A 32 -2.01 -7.15 48.56
C ALA A 32 -0.51 -6.82 48.56
N GLN A 33 0.13 -6.66 49.72
CA GLN A 33 1.57 -6.40 49.83
C GLN A 33 2.38 -7.66 49.52
N LEU A 34 1.88 -8.84 49.93
CA LEU A 34 2.49 -10.11 49.56
C LEU A 34 2.43 -10.33 48.05
N TRP A 35 1.28 -10.08 47.41
CA TRP A 35 1.17 -10.11 45.96
C TRP A 35 2.04 -9.07 45.27
N ALA A 36 2.08 -7.82 45.74
CA ALA A 36 2.97 -6.81 45.17
C ALA A 36 4.45 -7.17 45.32
N THR A 37 4.83 -7.84 46.41
CA THR A 37 6.20 -8.33 46.62
C THR A 37 6.50 -9.52 45.71
N LEU A 38 5.55 -10.45 45.56
CA LEU A 38 5.67 -11.57 44.63
C LEU A 38 5.71 -11.08 43.18
N GLU A 39 4.90 -10.11 42.80
CA GLU A 39 4.95 -9.46 41.49
C GLU A 39 6.30 -8.74 41.31
N GLY A 40 6.79 -7.99 42.30
CA GLY A 40 8.10 -7.36 42.21
C GLY A 40 9.26 -8.36 42.06
N LEU A 41 9.18 -9.52 42.72
CA LEU A 41 10.23 -10.55 42.70
C LEU A 41 10.13 -11.49 41.48
N PHE A 42 8.92 -11.78 41.01
CA PHE A 42 8.68 -12.83 40.00
C PHE A 42 8.00 -12.34 38.71
N ALA A 43 7.38 -11.15 38.67
CA ALA A 43 6.70 -10.68 37.45
C ALA A 43 7.67 -10.26 36.33
N CYS A 44 8.96 -10.07 36.63
CA CYS A 44 9.96 -9.69 35.64
C CYS A 44 11.25 -10.52 35.75
N LEU A 45 11.11 -11.84 35.63
CA LEU A 45 12.26 -12.74 35.50
C LEU A 45 13.07 -12.51 34.20
N VAL A 46 12.46 -11.87 33.20
CA VAL A 46 13.10 -11.59 31.91
C VAL A 46 13.67 -10.16 31.90
N PRO A 47 15.01 -9.99 31.81
CA PRO A 47 15.64 -8.69 31.72
C PRO A 47 15.12 -7.87 30.54
N LEU A 48 15.03 -6.53 30.69
CA LEU A 48 14.56 -5.63 29.63
C LEU A 48 15.35 -5.80 28.32
N SER A 49 16.66 -6.02 28.41
CA SER A 49 17.52 -6.28 27.26
C SER A 49 17.08 -7.51 26.47
N VAL A 50 16.59 -8.57 27.14
CA VAL A 50 16.11 -9.79 26.50
C VAL A 50 14.77 -9.54 25.80
N VAL A 51 13.86 -8.79 26.43
CA VAL A 51 12.57 -8.42 25.81
C VAL A 51 12.81 -7.57 24.56
N ARG A 52 13.70 -6.57 24.67
CA ARG A 52 14.13 -5.72 23.55
C ARG A 52 14.77 -6.55 22.43
N MET A 53 15.69 -7.46 22.77
CA MET A 53 16.33 -8.36 21.81
C MET A 53 15.30 -9.21 21.06
N ARG A 54 14.29 -9.77 21.76
CA ARG A 54 13.22 -10.56 21.13
C ARG A 54 12.43 -9.75 20.10
N PHE A 55 12.15 -8.48 20.38
CA PHE A 55 11.51 -7.59 19.41
C PHE A 55 12.38 -7.40 18.15
N PHE A 56 13.66 -7.03 18.31
CA PHE A 56 14.56 -6.79 17.16
C PHE A 56 14.95 -8.05 16.39
N GLN A 57 14.86 -9.23 17.02
CA GLN A 57 15.09 -10.52 16.39
C GLN A 57 13.81 -11.15 15.81
N CYS A 58 12.66 -10.50 15.98
CA CYS A 58 11.39 -11.02 15.47
C CYS A 58 11.38 -10.98 13.94
N LYS A 59 11.40 -12.16 13.34
CA LYS A 59 11.26 -12.39 11.90
C LYS A 59 10.02 -13.23 11.64
N GLN A 60 9.47 -13.10 10.44
CA GLN A 60 8.40 -13.96 9.96
C GLN A 60 8.94 -15.38 9.79
N GLU A 61 8.22 -16.35 10.35
CA GLU A 61 8.57 -17.77 10.23
C GLU A 61 8.08 -18.35 8.89
N GLN A 62 8.67 -19.47 8.48
CA GLN A 62 8.25 -20.15 7.25
C GLN A 62 6.80 -20.65 7.39
N GLY A 63 5.94 -20.26 6.45
CA GLY A 63 4.52 -20.61 6.47
C GLY A 63 3.66 -19.79 7.45
N GLU A 64 4.24 -18.80 8.13
CA GLU A 64 3.49 -17.89 8.99
C GLU A 64 2.72 -16.86 8.15
N THR A 65 1.46 -16.61 8.50
CA THR A 65 0.65 -15.57 7.85
C THR A 65 1.15 -14.17 8.24
N LEU A 66 0.93 -13.20 7.36
CA LEU A 66 1.30 -11.80 7.63
C LEU A 66 0.66 -11.28 8.92
N ASP A 67 -0.61 -11.61 9.13
CA ASP A 67 -1.37 -11.19 10.32
C ASP A 67 -0.82 -11.85 11.61
N GLY A 68 -0.43 -13.12 11.55
CA GLY A 68 0.19 -13.82 12.67
C GLY A 68 1.53 -13.20 13.07
N TYR A 69 2.38 -12.94 12.08
CA TYR A 69 3.66 -12.25 12.29
C TYR A 69 3.46 -10.85 12.89
N LEU A 70 2.54 -10.06 12.32
CA LEU A 70 2.24 -8.71 12.78
C LEU A 70 1.71 -8.71 14.22
N LEU A 71 0.86 -9.66 14.58
CA LEU A 71 0.33 -9.80 15.93
C LEU A 71 1.46 -10.09 16.92
N ARG A 72 2.31 -11.09 16.65
CA ARG A 72 3.47 -11.42 17.50
C ARG A 72 4.42 -10.23 17.66
N LEU A 73 4.68 -9.52 16.57
CA LEU A 73 5.55 -8.33 16.59
C LEU A 73 4.95 -7.22 17.47
N ARG A 74 3.64 -6.97 17.38
CA ARG A 74 2.92 -5.99 18.20
C ARG A 74 2.95 -6.36 19.68
N GLU A 75 2.75 -7.64 20.00
CA GLU A 75 2.80 -8.14 21.38
C GLU A 75 4.19 -7.93 21.98
N LEU A 76 5.25 -8.30 21.27
CA LEU A 76 6.64 -8.10 21.71
C LEU A 76 6.97 -6.62 21.89
N HIS A 77 6.51 -5.77 20.98
CA HIS A 77 6.67 -4.32 21.08
C HIS A 77 5.92 -3.75 22.29
N GLY A 78 4.69 -4.19 22.54
CA GLY A 78 3.90 -3.80 23.72
C GLY A 78 4.62 -4.15 25.02
N HIS A 79 5.02 -5.42 25.17
CA HIS A 79 5.74 -5.91 26.35
C HIS A 79 7.05 -5.17 26.60
N TRP A 80 7.77 -4.80 25.54
CA TRP A 80 8.98 -4.01 25.64
C TRP A 80 8.67 -2.57 26.09
N ARG A 81 7.69 -1.92 25.46
CA ARG A 81 7.35 -0.51 25.70
C ARG A 81 6.67 -0.25 27.03
N GLU A 82 5.96 -1.22 27.58
CA GLU A 82 5.43 -1.16 28.95
C GLU A 82 6.54 -1.08 29.99
N ARG A 83 7.71 -1.67 29.70
CA ARG A 83 8.87 -1.71 30.60
C ARG A 83 9.90 -0.61 30.33
N GLU A 84 9.84 0.06 29.17
CA GLU A 84 10.72 1.20 28.81
C GLU A 84 9.91 2.51 28.68
N PRO A 85 9.69 3.22 29.80
CA PRO A 85 8.91 4.47 29.82
C PRO A 85 9.67 5.66 29.21
N ALA A 86 10.98 5.55 28.98
CA ALA A 86 11.83 6.65 28.51
C ALA A 86 11.90 6.84 26.99
N GLY A 87 11.31 5.93 26.19
CA GLY A 87 11.35 6.05 24.73
C GLY A 87 10.35 7.10 24.23
N GLY A 88 10.78 8.01 23.37
CA GLY A 88 9.92 9.01 22.71
C GLY A 88 8.78 8.39 21.88
N ASP A 89 8.01 9.27 21.23
CA ASP A 89 6.79 8.96 20.45
C ASP A 89 7.05 8.12 19.18
N ASP A 90 8.29 7.69 18.94
CA ASP A 90 8.71 6.83 17.82
C ASP A 90 8.19 5.38 17.88
N ARG A 91 7.15 5.11 18.70
CA ARG A 91 6.50 3.79 18.81
C ARG A 91 6.03 3.26 17.46
N GLY A 92 5.51 4.15 16.61
CA GLY A 92 5.02 3.77 15.29
C GLY A 92 6.13 3.52 14.27
N MET A 93 7.24 4.25 14.35
CA MET A 93 8.34 4.17 13.39
C MET A 93 9.14 2.88 13.58
N LEU A 94 9.56 2.60 14.81
CA LEU A 94 10.33 1.38 15.13
C LEU A 94 9.55 0.10 14.83
N LEU A 95 8.23 0.09 15.08
CA LEU A 95 7.38 -1.06 14.76
C LEU A 95 7.29 -1.30 13.25
N ARG A 96 7.18 -0.23 12.44
CA ARG A 96 7.14 -0.33 10.98
C ARG A 96 8.48 -0.79 10.42
N ASP A 97 9.58 -0.21 10.89
CA ASP A 97 10.92 -0.55 10.44
C ASP A 97 11.23 -2.02 10.76
N GLN A 98 10.92 -2.46 11.99
CA GLN A 98 11.11 -3.85 12.39
C GLN A 98 10.21 -4.80 11.60
N PHE A 99 8.96 -4.41 11.32
CA PHE A 99 8.05 -5.20 10.49
C PHE A 99 8.64 -5.42 9.11
N LEU A 100 9.09 -4.36 8.42
CA LEU A 100 9.68 -4.46 7.09
C LEU A 100 10.96 -5.29 7.07
N LEU A 101 11.84 -5.12 8.06
CA LEU A 101 13.10 -5.88 8.17
C LEU A 101 12.89 -7.37 8.49
N GLY A 102 11.78 -7.72 9.14
CA GLY A 102 11.49 -9.09 9.54
C GLY A 102 10.61 -9.87 8.56
N LEU A 103 10.10 -9.26 7.49
CA LEU A 103 9.33 -9.98 6.47
C LEU A 103 10.17 -11.06 5.78
N SER A 104 9.53 -12.20 5.50
CA SER A 104 10.16 -13.26 4.73
C SER A 104 10.29 -12.85 3.26
N ALA A 105 11.46 -13.14 2.67
CA ALA A 105 11.69 -12.89 1.25
C ALA A 105 10.67 -13.64 0.38
N ASP A 106 10.23 -14.82 0.82
CA ASP A 106 9.27 -15.64 0.08
C ASP A 106 7.92 -14.95 -0.10
N LEU A 107 7.38 -14.32 0.94
CA LEU A 107 6.09 -13.60 0.85
C LEU A 107 6.21 -12.34 -0.01
N VAL A 108 7.32 -11.61 0.11
CA VAL A 108 7.60 -10.44 -0.72
C VAL A 108 7.73 -10.83 -2.18
N CYS A 109 8.49 -11.87 -2.49
CA CYS A 109 8.61 -12.41 -3.84
C CYS A 109 7.28 -12.94 -4.37
N GLN A 110 6.46 -13.60 -3.54
CA GLN A 110 5.13 -14.07 -3.94
C GLN A 110 4.20 -12.90 -4.29
N LYS A 111 4.21 -11.84 -3.50
CA LYS A 111 3.41 -10.63 -3.75
C LYS A 111 3.87 -9.87 -4.98
N LEU A 112 5.17 -9.72 -5.16
CA LEU A 112 5.73 -9.10 -6.38
C LEU A 112 5.38 -9.90 -7.64
N ARG A 113 5.45 -11.23 -7.61
CA ARG A 113 5.01 -12.07 -8.74
C ARG A 113 3.51 -11.95 -9.02
N GLN A 114 2.68 -11.76 -7.98
CA GLN A 114 1.25 -11.52 -8.15
C GLN A 114 1.00 -10.18 -8.85
N GLU A 115 1.71 -9.13 -8.44
CA GLU A 115 1.57 -7.79 -9.04
C GLU A 115 2.17 -7.73 -10.45
N GLU A 116 3.29 -8.40 -10.72
CA GLU A 116 3.87 -8.50 -12.06
C GLU A 116 2.88 -9.15 -13.05
N GLY A 117 2.19 -10.22 -12.63
CA GLY A 117 1.18 -10.87 -13.47
C GLY A 117 -0.07 -10.03 -13.71
N ASP A 118 -0.47 -9.19 -12.75
CA ASP A 118 -1.65 -8.32 -12.87
C ASP A 118 -1.36 -7.13 -13.82
N VAL A 119 -0.16 -6.58 -13.76
CA VAL A 119 0.30 -5.52 -14.68
C VAL A 119 0.46 -6.05 -16.10
N GLU A 120 1.01 -7.26 -16.27
CA GLU A 120 1.16 -7.90 -17.59
C GLU A 120 -0.21 -8.20 -18.23
N LEU A 121 -1.18 -8.65 -17.44
CA LEU A 121 -2.54 -8.93 -17.91
C LEU A 121 -3.28 -7.67 -18.36
N GLU A 122 -3.22 -6.59 -17.57
CA GLU A 122 -3.87 -5.33 -17.97
C GLU A 122 -3.21 -4.72 -19.21
N MET A 123 -1.89 -4.79 -19.34
CA MET A 123 -1.20 -4.37 -20.56
C MET A 123 -1.68 -5.18 -21.78
N TRP A 124 -1.76 -6.51 -21.66
CA TRP A 124 -2.16 -7.37 -22.78
C TRP A 124 -3.64 -7.20 -23.15
N LYS A 125 -4.51 -6.97 -22.17
CA LYS A 125 -5.91 -6.62 -22.38
C LYS A 125 -6.07 -5.28 -23.10
N GLN A 126 -5.25 -4.28 -22.77
CA GLN A 126 -5.18 -3.02 -23.50
C GLN A 126 -4.78 -3.25 -24.96
N GLU A 127 -3.71 -4.03 -25.21
CA GLU A 127 -3.22 -4.34 -26.55
C GLU A 127 -4.30 -5.03 -27.40
N VAL A 128 -4.92 -6.08 -26.86
CA VAL A 128 -6.00 -6.82 -27.54
C VAL A 128 -7.19 -5.92 -27.83
N HIS A 129 -7.57 -5.04 -26.89
CA HIS A 129 -8.66 -4.10 -27.12
C HIS A 129 -8.33 -3.14 -28.27
N THR A 130 -7.09 -2.65 -28.34
CA THR A 130 -6.66 -1.77 -29.43
C THR A 130 -6.61 -2.46 -30.78
N GLU A 131 -6.09 -3.70 -30.85
CA GLU A 131 -6.06 -4.48 -32.08
C GLU A 131 -7.49 -4.79 -32.57
N LEU A 132 -8.38 -5.23 -31.68
CA LEU A 132 -9.78 -5.51 -32.03
C LEU A 132 -10.49 -4.26 -32.56
N GLN A 133 -10.25 -3.11 -31.93
CA GLN A 133 -10.85 -1.83 -32.34
C GLN A 133 -10.31 -1.38 -33.70
N GLN A 134 -9.02 -1.59 -33.97
CA GLN A 134 -8.42 -1.30 -35.26
C GLN A 134 -9.00 -2.20 -36.37
N GLU A 135 -9.09 -3.51 -36.13
CA GLU A 135 -9.67 -4.47 -37.08
C GLU A 135 -11.13 -4.11 -37.44
N LEU A 136 -11.94 -3.73 -36.43
CA LEU A 136 -13.30 -3.24 -36.65
C LEU A 136 -13.34 -1.96 -37.49
N GLN A 137 -12.45 -1.00 -37.23
CA GLN A 137 -12.36 0.23 -38.03
C GLN A 137 -11.93 -0.06 -39.46
N GLU A 138 -10.97 -0.96 -39.67
CA GLU A 138 -10.51 -1.38 -40.99
C GLU A 138 -11.63 -2.08 -41.76
N GLN A 139 -12.37 -3.00 -41.14
CA GLN A 139 -13.53 -3.65 -41.77
C GLN A 139 -14.61 -2.63 -42.15
N LEU A 140 -14.96 -1.69 -41.26
CA LEU A 140 -15.93 -0.64 -41.56
C LEU A 140 -15.45 0.29 -42.68
N ALA A 141 -14.17 0.66 -42.68
CA ALA A 141 -13.58 1.49 -43.74
C ALA A 141 -13.59 0.76 -45.09
N THR A 142 -13.32 -0.55 -45.10
CA THR A 142 -13.32 -1.38 -46.29
C THR A 142 -14.74 -1.54 -46.83
N LEU A 143 -15.71 -1.86 -45.96
CA LEU A 143 -17.11 -1.98 -46.31
C LEU A 143 -17.69 -0.66 -46.83
N GLY A 144 -17.32 0.47 -46.20
CA GLY A 144 -17.70 1.81 -46.64
C GLY A 144 -17.15 2.15 -48.03
N LYS A 145 -15.89 1.82 -48.31
CA LYS A 145 -15.29 1.99 -49.65
C LYS A 145 -16.04 1.15 -50.69
N THR A 146 -16.33 -0.10 -50.38
CA THR A 146 -17.07 -0.99 -51.29
C THR A 146 -18.46 -0.45 -51.57
N LEU A 147 -19.21 -0.01 -50.55
CA LEU A 147 -20.52 0.60 -50.71
C LEU A 147 -20.48 1.88 -51.54
N VAL A 148 -19.50 2.76 -51.32
CA VAL A 148 -19.33 3.99 -52.11
C VAL A 148 -18.98 3.67 -53.56
N MET A 149 -18.13 2.66 -53.80
CA MET A 149 -17.84 2.19 -55.16
C MET A 149 -19.07 1.63 -55.85
N GLU A 150 -19.86 0.80 -55.16
CA GLU A 150 -21.10 0.22 -55.66
C GLU A 150 -22.11 1.32 -56.02
N LEU A 151 -22.34 2.28 -55.13
CA LEU A 151 -23.22 3.43 -55.35
C LEU A 151 -22.76 4.29 -56.54
N ARG A 152 -21.45 4.51 -56.67
CA ARG A 152 -20.86 5.28 -57.79
C ARG A 152 -20.96 4.54 -59.12
N GLN A 153 -20.96 3.20 -59.10
CA GLN A 153 -21.10 2.38 -60.29
C GLN A 153 -22.56 2.25 -60.73
N GLN A 154 -23.49 2.23 -59.77
CA GLN A 154 -24.94 2.22 -60.02
C GLN A 154 -25.49 3.58 -60.46
N TRP A 155 -24.76 4.68 -60.24
CA TRP A 155 -25.08 6.02 -60.75
C TRP A 155 -24.03 6.54 -61.75
N PRO A 156 -24.26 6.41 -63.07
CA PRO A 156 -23.51 7.17 -64.05
C PRO A 156 -23.75 8.67 -63.81
N GLN A 157 -22.68 9.44 -63.72
CA GLN A 157 -22.73 10.91 -63.64
C GLN A 157 -23.68 11.46 -64.71
N ALA A 158 -24.64 12.29 -64.28
CA ALA A 158 -25.49 13.06 -65.18
C ALA A 158 -24.61 13.94 -66.09
N PRO A 159 -24.99 14.16 -67.37
CA PRO A 159 -24.14 14.84 -68.33
C PRO A 159 -23.87 16.29 -67.90
N GLU A 160 -22.60 16.70 -68.01
CA GLU A 160 -22.13 18.08 -67.86
C GLU A 160 -23.06 19.06 -68.59
N ALA A 161 -23.61 20.03 -67.86
CA ALA A 161 -24.29 21.16 -68.45
C ALA A 161 -23.26 22.13 -69.07
N PRO A 162 -23.51 22.69 -70.27
CA PRO A 162 -22.58 23.61 -70.93
C PRO A 162 -22.59 25.01 -70.29
N PRO A 163 -21.52 25.82 -70.47
CA PRO A 163 -21.44 27.16 -69.89
C PRO A 163 -22.18 28.17 -70.77
N LEU A 164 -23.23 28.78 -70.23
CA LEU A 164 -23.88 30.00 -70.74
C LEU A 164 -24.34 30.78 -69.51
N ASN A 165 -24.31 32.10 -69.41
CA ASN A 165 -23.72 33.21 -70.12
C ASN A 165 -24.07 34.40 -69.20
N GLN A 166 -23.21 35.41 -69.14
CA GLN A 166 -23.38 36.60 -68.32
C GLN A 166 -24.64 37.37 -68.73
N GLY A 167 -25.40 37.90 -67.76
CA GLY A 167 -26.45 38.87 -68.08
C GLY A 167 -27.41 39.22 -66.94
N ALA A 168 -27.23 40.43 -66.41
CA ALA A 168 -28.23 41.29 -65.75
C ALA A 168 -28.70 40.95 -64.32
N GLY A 169 -28.23 41.75 -63.35
CA GLY A 169 -29.06 42.15 -62.20
C GLY A 169 -30.06 43.25 -62.60
N PRO A 170 -30.68 43.99 -61.65
CA PRO A 170 -30.69 43.87 -60.19
C PRO A 170 -32.13 43.74 -59.64
N THR A 171 -32.31 43.75 -58.31
CA THR A 171 -33.34 44.56 -57.59
C THR A 171 -33.78 43.93 -56.26
N MET A 172 -33.43 44.64 -55.17
CA MET A 172 -34.14 44.83 -53.89
C MET A 172 -34.19 43.68 -52.85
N ALA A 173 -33.55 43.98 -51.71
CA ALA A 173 -33.89 43.51 -50.35
C ALA A 173 -35.28 44.08 -49.91
N PRO A 174 -35.77 43.95 -48.64
CA PRO A 174 -35.26 43.26 -47.44
C PRO A 174 -36.36 42.48 -46.64
N ALA A 175 -35.97 41.74 -45.58
CA ALA A 175 -36.71 41.50 -44.32
C ALA A 175 -36.01 40.35 -43.55
N GLU A 176 -35.28 40.60 -42.47
CA GLU A 176 -35.77 40.61 -41.07
C GLU A 176 -36.68 39.42 -40.69
N HIS A 177 -36.21 38.56 -39.78
CA HIS A 177 -36.89 37.98 -38.60
C HIS A 177 -35.89 37.00 -37.94
N GLN A 178 -35.28 37.38 -36.81
CA GLN A 178 -35.66 37.03 -35.43
C GLN A 178 -35.51 35.52 -35.11
N GLY A 179 -34.75 35.22 -34.03
CA GLY A 179 -34.52 33.87 -33.48
C GLY A 179 -35.78 33.22 -32.85
N PRO A 180 -35.71 32.24 -31.91
CA PRO A 180 -34.73 32.18 -30.82
C PRO A 180 -34.25 30.78 -30.35
N ARG A 181 -33.31 30.85 -29.41
CA ARG A 181 -32.90 29.91 -28.34
C ARG A 181 -33.92 28.82 -27.93
N THR A 182 -33.39 27.62 -27.66
CA THR A 182 -33.94 26.64 -26.69
C THR A 182 -32.78 25.84 -26.08
N THR A 183 -32.35 26.20 -24.87
CA THR A 183 -32.52 25.45 -23.60
C THR A 183 -31.65 24.20 -23.45
N ALA A 184 -30.44 24.40 -22.91
CA ALA A 184 -29.75 23.39 -22.13
C ALA A 184 -30.43 23.27 -20.76
N SER A 185 -31.14 22.16 -20.52
CA SER A 185 -31.53 21.68 -19.19
C SER A 185 -30.38 20.79 -18.70
N ARG A 186 -29.67 21.07 -17.60
CA ARG A 186 -30.08 21.08 -16.18
C ARG A 186 -30.74 19.76 -15.74
N ALA A 187 -29.95 18.90 -15.10
CA ALA A 187 -30.30 17.84 -14.13
C ALA A 187 -29.11 16.86 -14.04
N MET A 188 -28.59 16.39 -12.90
CA MET A 188 -28.89 16.56 -11.49
C MET A 188 -27.60 16.38 -10.67
N GLU A 189 -27.63 16.96 -9.47
CA GLU A 189 -26.67 16.79 -8.39
C GLU A 189 -26.64 15.34 -7.89
N PHE A 190 -25.45 14.80 -7.65
CA PHE A 190 -25.27 13.60 -6.83
C PHE A 190 -24.79 14.03 -5.43
N HIS A 191 -25.64 13.79 -4.44
CA HIS A 191 -25.31 13.91 -3.02
C HIS A 191 -24.38 12.75 -2.62
N SER A 192 -23.17 13.07 -2.16
CA SER A 192 -22.31 12.15 -1.42
C SER A 192 -22.39 12.52 0.06
N GLY A 193 -23.11 11.71 0.82
CA GLY A 193 -23.13 11.75 2.27
C GLY A 193 -23.45 10.37 2.81
N GLN A 194 -22.45 9.71 3.38
CA GLN A 194 -22.49 8.62 4.36
C GLN A 194 -21.10 7.94 4.35
N LYS A 195 -20.49 7.56 5.45
CA LYS A 195 -20.66 7.79 6.89
C LYS A 195 -19.38 7.23 7.51
#